data_AF-K5VB33-F1
#
_entry.id   AF-K5VB33-F1
#
_cell.length_a   1.000
_cell.length_b   1.000
_cell.length_c   1.000
_cell.angle_alpha   90.00
_cell.angle_beta   90.00
_cell.angle_gamma   90.00
#
_symmetry.space_group_name_H-M   'P 1'
#
loop_
_entity.id
_entity.type
_entity.pdbx_description
1 polymer ?
#
loop_
_entity_poly.entity_id
_entity_poly.type
_entity_poly.pdbx_seq_one_letter_code
_entity_poly.pdbx_strand_id
1 'polypeptide(L)'
;YYQCLPGAATSSVLSNPSSTIASQSSSSSSSGGASSSSTSLAPPSQTSVANVSPEWAAAYQKAQAAITKLSVTDMVNLGTGVQWQKGPCVGNTPAISSIPGFNGLCLQDSPVGVRYADGVSVFPPEINVAATWNRTLMQQRGAAMGAEFKGKGVNVGLGPMMNLMRVPAAGRNWEGGGGDPYLSGEVAFETITGIQSSGVQACAKHFINNEQEHFRDSSSSNVDDSFICAFLNLTFHDSSSAAFQANVAAVMCSYINGSFACENEQTLSGLLKGEYGFQGSYCCMETTKSWPTGLSDWWATHSGAPAVNAGLDMTMPGDESENSGTTYFGQNLVNVVNSGEVSQARIQDLATRVLAAWYLLGQDQNYPAVNFNSWNSGEGQHVNVSGDHASLIRTIGAASQILLKNTNGALALNKPKSIGIIGKDAGSNPSGPNACTDRSCDIGILALGWGSGTANFPYLVAPVDAITARAAQDGTAVSS
;
A
#
# COMPACT_ATOMS: atom_id res chain seq x y z
N TYR A 1 10.33 22.64 2.33
CA TYR A 1 10.36 21.69 3.49
C TYR A 1 10.36 22.33 4.89
N TYR A 2 11.35 23.12 5.37
CA TYR A 2 11.33 23.72 6.74
C TYR A 2 10.12 24.61 7.14
N GLN A 3 9.13 24.79 6.25
CA GLN A 3 7.96 25.66 6.45
C GLN A 3 6.68 24.93 6.86
N CYS A 4 6.66 23.59 6.87
CA CYS A 4 5.43 22.83 7.16
C CYS A 4 5.20 22.61 8.69
N LEU A 5 6.05 23.20 9.56
CA LEU A 5 5.86 23.32 11.01
C LEU A 5 5.19 24.67 11.40
N PRO A 6 3.96 24.69 11.95
CA PRO A 6 3.38 25.89 12.54
C PRO A 6 4.01 26.16 13.92
N GLY A 7 5.06 27.00 13.98
CA GLY A 7 5.67 27.38 15.25
C GLY A 7 6.93 28.25 15.20
N ALA A 8 7.61 28.35 14.05
CA ALA A 8 8.80 29.19 13.89
C ALA A 8 8.44 30.68 13.73
N ALA A 9 7.94 31.31 14.80
CA ALA A 9 7.72 32.75 14.86
C ALA A 9 9.07 33.49 14.88
N THR A 10 9.60 33.86 13.72
CA THR A 10 10.78 34.71 13.58
C THR A 10 10.45 36.15 13.96
N SER A 11 10.68 36.49 15.22
CA SER A 11 10.65 37.86 15.70
C SER A 11 11.83 38.67 15.14
N SER A 12 11.58 39.56 14.16
CA SER A 12 12.30 40.85 14.09
C SER A 12 11.76 41.85 13.04
N VAL A 13 11.22 42.95 13.57
CA VAL A 13 11.44 44.35 13.14
C VAL A 13 11.01 44.80 11.73
N LEU A 14 10.07 45.75 11.74
CA LEU A 14 9.63 46.60 10.63
C LEU A 14 10.76 47.47 10.05
N SER A 15 10.95 47.47 8.73
CA SER A 15 11.16 48.72 7.95
C SER A 15 10.85 48.51 6.46
N ASN A 16 10.23 49.51 5.83
CA ASN A 16 9.76 49.53 4.45
C ASN A 16 9.68 51.02 4.02
N PRO A 17 9.61 51.40 2.72
CA PRO A 17 10.25 50.91 1.49
C PRO A 17 11.12 52.03 0.85
N SER A 18 11.41 51.94 -0.46
CA SER A 18 11.98 52.97 -1.41
C SER A 18 13.43 52.68 -1.82
N SER A 19 13.88 52.85 -3.08
CA SER A 19 13.22 53.31 -4.32
C SER A 19 14.11 53.11 -5.58
N THR A 20 13.50 52.74 -6.72
CA THR A 20 13.81 53.10 -8.14
C THR A 20 15.22 53.11 -8.78
N ILE A 21 15.22 52.71 -10.07
CA ILE A 21 15.99 53.23 -11.25
C ILE A 21 17.35 52.57 -11.65
N ALA A 22 17.22 51.68 -12.65
CA ALA A 22 17.84 51.67 -14.00
C ALA A 22 19.36 51.55 -14.28
N SER A 23 19.62 50.76 -15.34
CA SER A 23 20.78 50.77 -16.26
C SER A 23 22.14 50.33 -15.67
N GLN A 24 22.97 49.52 -16.33
CA GLN A 24 23.45 49.67 -17.71
C GLN A 24 23.85 48.33 -18.35
N SER A 25 23.99 48.35 -19.68
CA SER A 25 24.60 47.30 -20.50
C SER A 25 26.13 47.45 -20.56
N SER A 26 26.87 46.37 -20.35
CA SER A 26 28.24 46.23 -20.89
C SER A 26 28.59 44.78 -21.17
N SER A 27 29.13 44.55 -22.37
CA SER A 27 29.63 43.25 -22.83
C SER A 27 31.07 43.03 -22.38
N SER A 28 31.39 41.85 -21.85
CA SER A 28 32.77 41.37 -21.79
C SER A 28 32.83 39.85 -21.95
N SER A 29 33.56 39.41 -22.97
CA SER A 29 33.91 38.00 -23.18
C SER A 29 35.14 37.63 -22.37
N SER A 30 35.08 36.57 -21.57
CA SER A 30 36.28 35.77 -21.26
C SER A 30 35.93 34.35 -20.80
N SER A 31 36.78 33.41 -21.20
CA SER A 31 36.76 32.01 -20.84
C SER A 31 37.16 31.77 -19.38
N GLY A 32 36.43 30.93 -18.66
CA GLY A 32 36.81 30.38 -17.35
C GLY A 32 36.35 28.93 -17.25
N GLY A 33 37.25 28.02 -16.89
CA GLY A 33 36.98 26.57 -16.88
C GLY A 33 36.01 26.16 -15.77
N ALA A 34 35.21 25.13 -16.04
CA ALA A 34 34.34 24.51 -15.05
C ALA A 34 35.18 23.76 -14.00
N SER A 35 35.36 24.35 -12.81
CA SER A 35 35.83 23.64 -11.64
C SER A 35 34.66 22.93 -10.97
N SER A 36 34.58 21.61 -11.13
CA SER A 36 33.62 20.76 -10.43
C SER A 36 33.93 20.72 -8.92
N SER A 37 33.24 21.54 -8.13
CA SER A 37 33.30 21.45 -6.67
C SER A 37 32.45 20.26 -6.21
N SER A 38 33.10 19.15 -5.88
CA SER A 38 32.48 17.97 -5.26
C SER A 38 32.10 18.30 -3.82
N THR A 39 30.86 18.75 -3.58
CA THR A 39 30.28 18.82 -2.23
C THR A 39 30.01 17.40 -1.75
N SER A 40 30.92 16.84 -0.94
CA SER A 40 30.65 15.64 -0.17
C SER A 40 29.58 15.95 0.87
N LEU A 41 28.35 15.50 0.62
CA LEU A 41 27.27 15.59 1.59
C LEU A 41 27.58 14.64 2.76
N ALA A 42 27.53 15.16 3.98
CA ALA A 42 27.66 14.36 5.18
C ALA A 42 26.43 13.43 5.32
N PRO A 43 26.58 12.22 5.89
CA PRO A 43 25.44 11.34 6.11
C PRO A 43 24.39 12.01 7.02
N PRO A 44 23.08 11.74 6.84
CA PRO A 44 22.05 12.32 7.67
C PRO A 44 22.30 12.03 9.15
N SER A 45 22.37 13.09 9.96
CA SER A 45 22.37 12.94 11.42
C SER A 45 21.05 12.30 11.84
N GLN A 46 21.11 11.25 12.67
CA GLN A 46 19.91 10.66 13.30
C GLN A 46 19.13 11.75 14.03
N THR A 47 18.06 12.25 13.42
CA THR A 47 17.05 13.05 14.10
C THR A 47 16.35 12.14 15.10
N SER A 48 16.49 12.45 16.39
CA SER A 48 15.76 11.74 17.44
C SER A 48 14.26 11.96 17.21
N VAL A 49 13.57 10.93 16.73
CA VAL A 49 12.14 11.02 16.45
C VAL A 49 11.40 11.29 17.76
N ALA A 50 10.79 12.47 17.87
CA ALA A 50 9.93 12.79 19.00
C ALA A 50 8.61 12.00 18.88
N ASN A 51 8.06 11.57 20.02
CA ASN A 51 6.75 10.90 20.13
C ASN A 51 6.64 9.51 19.47
N VAL A 52 7.65 8.64 19.63
CA VAL A 52 7.48 7.19 19.38
C VAL A 52 6.43 6.63 20.36
N SER A 53 5.46 5.85 19.86
CA SER A 53 4.43 5.25 20.72
C SER A 53 5.04 4.21 21.69
N PRO A 54 4.42 3.94 22.86
CA PRO A 54 4.92 2.93 23.80
C PRO A 54 5.04 1.53 23.18
N GLU A 55 4.13 1.19 22.26
CA GLU A 55 4.09 -0.08 21.53
C GLU A 55 5.27 -0.19 20.57
N TRP A 56 5.54 0.87 19.79
CA TRP A 56 6.74 0.94 18.93
C TRP A 56 8.03 0.93 19.75
N ALA A 57 8.10 1.62 20.88
CA ALA A 57 9.28 1.61 21.74
C ALA A 57 9.60 0.19 22.26
N ALA A 58 8.57 -0.56 22.68
CA ALA A 58 8.72 -1.97 23.10
C ALA A 58 9.12 -2.88 21.92
N ALA A 59 8.54 -2.67 20.74
CA ALA A 59 8.88 -3.43 19.54
C ALA A 59 10.32 -3.16 19.06
N TYR A 60 10.76 -1.90 19.08
CA TYR A 60 12.14 -1.50 18.80
C TYR A 60 13.12 -2.11 19.80
N GLN A 61 12.79 -2.15 21.09
CA GLN A 61 13.64 -2.78 22.09
C GLN A 61 13.85 -4.27 21.81
N LYS A 62 12.78 -5.00 21.43
CA LYS A 62 12.89 -6.41 20.98
C LYS A 62 13.73 -6.54 19.71
N ALA A 63 13.49 -5.69 18.70
CA ALA A 63 14.22 -5.69 17.44
C ALA A 63 15.72 -5.43 17.62
N GLN A 64 16.09 -4.40 18.39
CA GLN A 64 17.47 -4.08 18.72
C GLN A 64 18.15 -5.21 19.51
N ALA A 65 17.44 -5.88 20.43
CA ALA A 65 17.98 -7.06 21.11
C ALA A 65 18.22 -8.26 20.15
N ALA A 66 17.41 -8.40 19.09
CA ALA A 66 17.59 -9.42 18.08
C ALA A 66 18.78 -9.13 17.13
N ILE A 67 18.88 -7.92 16.57
CA ILE A 67 19.92 -7.58 15.57
C ILE A 67 21.35 -7.72 16.10
N THR A 68 21.58 -7.58 17.41
CA THR A 68 22.92 -7.76 18.02
C THR A 68 23.52 -9.15 17.81
N LYS A 69 22.70 -10.14 17.43
CA LYS A 69 23.09 -11.54 17.19
C LYS A 69 23.20 -11.89 15.70
N LEU A 70 22.91 -10.93 14.82
CA LEU A 70 22.80 -11.16 13.38
C LEU A 70 24.10 -10.84 12.66
N SER A 71 24.41 -11.63 11.63
CA SER A 71 25.43 -11.25 10.65
C SER A 71 24.91 -10.11 9.75
N VAL A 72 25.80 -9.43 9.04
CA VAL A 72 25.41 -8.45 8.00
C VAL A 72 24.52 -9.12 6.94
N THR A 73 24.83 -10.37 6.57
CA THR A 73 24.04 -11.19 5.65
C THR A 73 22.62 -11.44 6.17
N ASP A 74 22.45 -11.80 7.46
CA ASP A 74 21.12 -12.00 8.05
C ASP A 74 20.32 -10.69 8.06
N MET A 75 20.95 -9.57 8.42
CA MET A 75 20.31 -8.26 8.43
C MET A 75 19.88 -7.80 7.03
N VAL A 76 20.69 -8.07 6.00
CA VAL A 76 20.32 -7.81 4.60
C VAL A 76 19.20 -8.74 4.12
N ASN A 77 19.24 -10.02 4.50
CA ASN A 77 18.24 -11.01 4.12
C ASN A 77 16.84 -10.68 4.69
N LEU A 78 16.73 -10.04 5.86
CA LEU A 78 15.46 -9.53 6.39
C LEU A 78 14.76 -8.55 5.43
N GLY A 79 15.52 -7.77 4.67
CA GLY A 79 15.03 -6.83 3.65
C GLY A 79 15.13 -7.33 2.22
N THR A 80 15.49 -8.59 1.97
CA THR A 80 15.67 -9.13 0.61
C THR A 80 14.59 -10.16 0.30
N GLY A 81 13.74 -9.89 -0.69
CA GLY A 81 12.79 -10.88 -1.19
C GLY A 81 13.47 -12.08 -1.86
N VAL A 82 12.85 -13.25 -1.80
CA VAL A 82 13.39 -14.54 -2.31
C VAL A 82 13.29 -14.72 -3.83
N GLN A 83 13.00 -13.65 -4.59
CA GLN A 83 12.68 -13.61 -6.03
C GLN A 83 11.26 -14.08 -6.37
N TRP A 84 10.82 -13.71 -7.58
CA TRP A 84 9.47 -13.97 -8.07
C TRP A 84 9.15 -15.47 -8.19
N GLN A 85 7.96 -15.84 -7.71
CA GLN A 85 7.43 -17.21 -7.67
C GLN A 85 8.29 -18.26 -6.93
N LYS A 86 9.31 -17.85 -6.15
CA LYS A 86 10.16 -18.80 -5.38
C LYS A 86 9.62 -19.14 -3.99
N GLY A 87 8.64 -18.39 -3.50
CA GLY A 87 7.90 -18.70 -2.27
C GLY A 87 6.38 -18.71 -2.52
N PRO A 88 5.58 -19.19 -1.56
CA PRO A 88 4.13 -19.40 -1.72
C PRO A 88 3.31 -18.11 -1.85
N CYS A 89 3.77 -17.01 -1.25
CA CYS A 89 3.10 -15.70 -1.33
C CYS A 89 3.63 -14.88 -2.53
N VAL A 90 2.96 -13.79 -2.90
CA VAL A 90 3.42 -12.92 -4.00
C VAL A 90 4.82 -12.38 -3.72
N GLY A 91 5.13 -12.04 -2.47
CA GLY A 91 6.48 -11.76 -1.99
C GLY A 91 6.78 -12.50 -0.70
N ASN A 92 8.03 -12.93 -0.54
CA ASN A 92 8.47 -13.63 0.66
C ASN A 92 9.89 -13.20 1.01
N THR A 93 10.22 -13.02 2.28
CA THR A 93 11.62 -12.93 2.76
C THR A 93 12.09 -14.30 3.27
N PRO A 94 13.39 -14.62 3.25
CA PRO A 94 13.90 -15.90 3.74
C PRO A 94 13.77 -16.02 5.27
N ALA A 95 13.70 -17.27 5.75
CA ALA A 95 13.84 -17.59 7.17
C ALA A 95 15.25 -17.24 7.69
N ILE A 96 15.32 -16.74 8.93
CA ILE A 96 16.57 -16.33 9.59
C ILE A 96 16.76 -17.18 10.84
N SER A 97 17.57 -18.24 10.73
CA SER A 97 17.71 -19.26 11.77
C SER A 97 18.30 -18.74 13.10
N SER A 98 18.99 -17.60 13.07
CA SER A 98 19.50 -16.89 14.24
C SER A 98 18.42 -16.13 15.03
N ILE A 99 17.19 -16.01 14.49
CA ILE A 99 16.02 -15.43 15.17
C ILE A 99 15.00 -16.56 15.42
N PRO A 100 14.85 -17.04 16.67
CA PRO A 100 13.90 -18.10 16.99
C PRO A 100 12.47 -17.75 16.56
N GLY A 101 11.85 -18.62 15.76
CA GLY A 101 10.48 -18.45 15.25
C GLY A 101 10.36 -17.61 13.97
N PHE A 102 11.42 -16.98 13.47
CA PHE A 102 11.36 -16.18 12.24
C PHE A 102 11.51 -17.05 10.99
N ASN A 103 10.37 -17.48 10.44
CA ASN A 103 10.31 -18.32 9.24
C ASN A 103 10.34 -17.53 7.92
N GLY A 104 10.68 -16.23 7.96
CA GLY A 104 10.48 -15.29 6.87
C GLY A 104 9.14 -14.57 7.00
N LEU A 105 8.92 -13.56 6.16
CA LEU A 105 7.66 -12.83 6.04
C LEU A 105 6.96 -13.24 4.75
N CYS A 106 5.68 -13.58 4.83
CA CYS A 106 4.78 -13.69 3.69
C CYS A 106 4.06 -12.35 3.45
N LEU A 107 4.20 -11.79 2.26
CA LEU A 107 3.56 -10.54 1.83
C LEU A 107 2.53 -10.88 0.76
N GLN A 108 1.25 -10.54 0.99
CA GLN A 108 0.14 -10.98 0.13
C GLN A 108 -0.86 -9.86 -0.23
N ASP A 109 -1.18 -9.77 -1.51
CA ASP A 109 -2.32 -8.99 -2.03
C ASP A 109 -3.63 -9.50 -1.42
N SER A 110 -4.70 -8.72 -1.31
CA SER A 110 -4.98 -7.42 -1.93
C SER A 110 -5.74 -6.50 -0.94
N PRO A 111 -6.01 -5.23 -1.29
CA PRO A 111 -6.86 -4.34 -0.50
C PRO A 111 -8.32 -4.82 -0.33
N VAL A 112 -8.74 -5.93 -0.94
CA VAL A 112 -10.12 -6.47 -0.87
C VAL A 112 -10.21 -7.92 -0.39
N GLY A 113 -9.12 -8.51 0.13
CA GLY A 113 -9.05 -9.91 0.57
C GLY A 113 -7.85 -10.65 -0.03
N VAL A 114 -7.62 -11.89 0.40
CA VAL A 114 -6.41 -12.65 0.07
C VAL A 114 -6.39 -13.09 -1.41
N ARG A 115 -5.46 -12.55 -2.19
CA ARG A 115 -5.28 -12.88 -3.62
C ARG A 115 -4.72 -14.28 -3.80
N TYR A 116 -5.13 -14.94 -4.89
CA TYR A 116 -4.75 -16.29 -5.32
C TYR A 116 -5.01 -17.44 -4.33
N ALA A 117 -5.52 -17.17 -3.14
CA ALA A 117 -5.99 -18.19 -2.21
C ALA A 117 -7.43 -18.66 -2.53
N ASP A 118 -7.81 -19.78 -1.91
CA ASP A 118 -9.17 -20.31 -1.82
C ASP A 118 -9.70 -20.21 -0.38
N GLY A 119 -10.96 -20.55 -0.13
CA GLY A 119 -11.53 -20.53 1.24
C GLY A 119 -11.52 -19.15 1.90
N VAL A 120 -11.49 -18.09 1.08
CA VAL A 120 -11.39 -16.67 1.46
C VAL A 120 -12.61 -15.91 0.93
N SER A 121 -12.83 -14.71 1.46
CA SER A 121 -13.88 -13.79 1.01
C SER A 121 -13.33 -12.75 0.02
N VAL A 122 -14.23 -12.14 -0.75
CA VAL A 122 -13.95 -10.92 -1.51
C VAL A 122 -14.78 -9.80 -0.90
N PHE A 123 -14.10 -8.83 -0.29
CA PHE A 123 -14.74 -7.68 0.35
C PHE A 123 -15.07 -6.59 -0.66
N PRO A 124 -16.01 -5.68 -0.37
CA PRO A 124 -16.26 -4.53 -1.24
C PRO A 124 -14.99 -3.68 -1.40
N PRO A 125 -14.76 -3.08 -2.58
CA PRO A 125 -13.60 -2.23 -2.82
C PRO A 125 -13.67 -0.94 -1.98
N GLU A 126 -12.53 -0.32 -1.70
CA GLU A 126 -12.46 0.78 -0.72
C GLU A 126 -13.34 1.98 -1.10
N ILE A 127 -13.55 2.23 -2.39
CA ILE A 127 -14.47 3.27 -2.85
C ILE A 127 -15.93 3.03 -2.41
N ASN A 128 -16.37 1.77 -2.31
CA ASN A 128 -17.68 1.42 -1.73
C ASN A 128 -17.66 1.62 -0.21
N VAL A 129 -16.56 1.29 0.46
CA VAL A 129 -16.43 1.48 1.92
C VAL A 129 -16.47 2.96 2.28
N ALA A 130 -15.76 3.80 1.53
CA ALA A 130 -15.79 5.25 1.61
C ALA A 130 -17.22 5.79 1.43
N ALA A 131 -17.95 5.27 0.44
CA ALA A 131 -19.35 5.62 0.19
C ALA A 131 -20.32 5.29 1.35
N THR A 132 -19.93 4.46 2.32
CA THR A 132 -20.73 4.22 3.55
C THR A 132 -20.66 5.39 4.54
N TRP A 133 -19.61 6.21 4.49
CA TRP A 133 -19.27 7.24 5.48
C TRP A 133 -19.28 6.73 6.95
N ASN A 134 -19.01 5.43 7.15
CA ASN A 134 -19.16 4.75 8.42
C ASN A 134 -17.84 4.11 8.88
N ARG A 135 -17.18 4.77 9.85
CA ARG A 135 -15.92 4.31 10.46
C ARG A 135 -15.99 2.89 11.03
N THR A 136 -17.10 2.52 11.67
CA THR A 136 -17.29 1.17 12.20
C THR A 136 -17.28 0.12 11.10
N LEU A 137 -17.90 0.39 9.94
CA LEU A 137 -17.87 -0.51 8.78
C LEU A 137 -16.48 -0.57 8.12
N MET A 138 -15.75 0.55 8.07
CA MET A 138 -14.36 0.59 7.62
C MET A 138 -13.46 -0.30 8.50
N GLN A 139 -13.56 -0.14 9.82
CA GLN A 139 -12.74 -0.90 10.78
C GLN A 139 -13.11 -2.39 10.81
N GLN A 140 -14.41 -2.72 10.78
CA GLN A 140 -14.87 -4.11 10.73
C GLN A 140 -14.39 -4.82 9.46
N ARG A 141 -14.39 -4.14 8.31
CA ARG A 141 -13.81 -4.68 7.07
C ARG A 141 -12.31 -4.95 7.22
N GLY A 142 -11.56 -3.99 7.76
CA GLY A 142 -10.14 -4.16 8.04
C GLY A 142 -9.86 -5.37 8.93
N ALA A 143 -10.60 -5.51 10.04
CA ALA A 143 -10.47 -6.63 10.97
C ALA A 143 -10.82 -7.99 10.34
N ALA A 144 -11.89 -8.06 9.54
CA ALA A 144 -12.27 -9.27 8.83
C ALA A 144 -11.20 -9.68 7.79
N MET A 145 -10.67 -8.73 7.01
CA MET A 145 -9.55 -8.99 6.10
C MET A 145 -8.29 -9.43 6.85
N GLY A 146 -7.94 -8.77 7.95
CA GLY A 146 -6.81 -9.13 8.81
C GLY A 146 -6.93 -10.54 9.39
N ALA A 147 -8.14 -10.96 9.77
CA ALA A 147 -8.40 -12.31 10.23
C ALA A 147 -8.17 -13.36 9.12
N GLU A 148 -8.59 -13.08 7.88
CA GLU A 148 -8.34 -13.98 6.75
C GLU A 148 -6.87 -14.04 6.36
N PHE A 149 -6.18 -12.90 6.29
CA PHE A 149 -4.74 -12.84 6.04
C PHE A 149 -3.96 -13.67 7.07
N LYS A 150 -4.22 -13.47 8.37
CA LYS A 150 -3.58 -14.25 9.44
C LYS A 150 -3.95 -15.73 9.37
N GLY A 151 -5.21 -16.05 9.09
CA GLY A 151 -5.67 -17.44 8.92
C GLY A 151 -4.96 -18.18 7.78
N LYS A 152 -4.52 -17.45 6.74
CA LYS A 152 -3.69 -17.97 5.64
C LYS A 152 -2.17 -17.96 5.92
N GLY A 153 -1.74 -17.45 7.08
CA GLY A 153 -0.33 -17.31 7.47
C GLY A 153 0.38 -16.09 6.87
N VAL A 154 -0.36 -15.11 6.35
CA VAL A 154 0.21 -13.89 5.76
C VAL A 154 0.71 -12.96 6.87
N ASN A 155 1.94 -12.46 6.75
CA ASN A 155 2.53 -11.50 7.68
C ASN A 155 2.18 -10.06 7.34
N VAL A 156 2.17 -9.71 6.04
CA VAL A 156 1.88 -8.35 5.53
C VAL A 156 0.75 -8.39 4.51
N GLY A 157 -0.36 -7.74 4.82
CA GLY A 157 -1.49 -7.54 3.90
C GLY A 157 -1.29 -6.26 3.09
N LEU A 158 -1.35 -6.35 1.77
CA LEU A 158 -0.95 -5.27 0.87
C LEU A 158 -2.08 -4.28 0.56
N GLY A 159 -2.51 -3.58 1.60
CA GLY A 159 -3.44 -2.46 1.58
C GLY A 159 -3.51 -1.77 2.95
N PRO A 160 -4.26 -0.66 3.09
CA PRO A 160 -5.17 -0.06 2.11
C PRO A 160 -4.50 0.75 0.99
N MET A 161 -5.29 1.22 0.02
CA MET A 161 -4.81 2.06 -1.09
C MET A 161 -5.14 3.55 -0.83
N MET A 162 -4.12 4.39 -0.98
CA MET A 162 -4.01 5.73 -0.42
C MET A 162 -3.93 6.86 -1.45
N ASN A 163 -3.81 6.54 -2.74
CA ASN A 163 -3.72 7.53 -3.79
C ASN A 163 -5.09 8.20 -3.97
N LEU A 164 -5.13 9.48 -4.33
CA LEU A 164 -6.41 10.19 -4.45
C LEU A 164 -6.95 10.09 -5.88
N MET A 165 -8.27 10.11 -6.05
CA MET A 165 -8.93 10.14 -7.36
C MET A 165 -8.73 11.49 -8.11
N ARG A 166 -7.49 11.91 -8.34
CA ARG A 166 -7.11 13.15 -9.05
C ARG A 166 -7.60 13.12 -10.50
N VAL A 167 -7.51 11.97 -11.15
CA VAL A 167 -7.99 11.75 -12.53
C VAL A 167 -9.09 10.70 -12.46
N PRO A 168 -10.37 11.04 -12.66
CA PRO A 168 -11.49 10.09 -12.53
C PRO A 168 -11.35 8.83 -13.41
N ALA A 169 -10.65 8.94 -14.55
CA ALA A 169 -10.39 7.85 -15.49
C ALA A 169 -9.17 6.96 -15.15
N ALA A 170 -8.46 7.20 -14.04
CA ALA A 170 -7.34 6.34 -13.65
C ALA A 170 -7.81 4.95 -13.18
N GLY A 171 -7.17 3.90 -13.68
CA GLY A 171 -7.68 2.52 -13.62
C GLY A 171 -7.75 1.89 -12.22
N ARG A 172 -7.05 2.45 -11.23
CA ARG A 172 -6.94 1.90 -9.86
C ARG A 172 -7.66 2.73 -8.78
N ASN A 173 -8.36 3.80 -9.16
CA ASN A 173 -9.09 4.67 -8.22
C ASN A 173 -10.10 3.93 -7.32
N TRP A 174 -10.61 2.78 -7.78
CA TRP A 174 -11.55 1.95 -7.03
C TRP A 174 -10.90 1.17 -5.88
N GLU A 175 -9.57 0.96 -5.93
CA GLU A 175 -8.84 0.29 -4.85
C GLU A 175 -8.77 1.15 -3.58
N GLY A 176 -8.89 2.48 -3.69
CA GLY A 176 -8.75 3.45 -2.59
C GLY A 176 -10.02 4.24 -2.24
N GLY A 177 -9.90 5.15 -1.27
CA GLY A 177 -11.03 5.87 -0.65
C GLY A 177 -11.71 6.96 -1.49
N GLY A 178 -11.12 7.39 -2.61
CA GLY A 178 -11.69 8.40 -3.52
C GLY A 178 -10.87 9.68 -3.63
N GLY A 179 -11.52 10.77 -4.04
CA GLY A 179 -10.86 12.05 -4.35
C GLY A 179 -10.77 13.04 -3.19
N ASP A 180 -11.47 12.78 -2.08
CA ASP A 180 -11.41 13.62 -0.89
C ASP A 180 -10.30 13.14 0.05
N PRO A 181 -9.31 13.99 0.38
CA PRO A 181 -8.16 13.59 1.18
C PRO A 181 -8.52 13.21 2.62
N TYR A 182 -9.50 13.89 3.22
CA TYR A 182 -9.93 13.62 4.60
C TYR A 182 -10.65 12.27 4.70
N LEU A 183 -11.62 12.00 3.81
CA LEU A 183 -12.32 10.72 3.74
C LEU A 183 -11.36 9.56 3.43
N SER A 184 -10.43 9.73 2.51
CA SER A 184 -9.40 8.71 2.21
C SER A 184 -8.50 8.45 3.43
N GLY A 185 -8.12 9.49 4.17
CA GLY A 185 -7.38 9.34 5.43
C GLY A 185 -8.16 8.58 6.52
N GLU A 186 -9.46 8.84 6.67
CA GLU A 186 -10.33 8.15 7.64
C GLU A 186 -10.57 6.67 7.25
N VAL A 187 -10.79 6.38 5.97
CA VAL A 187 -10.87 5.00 5.44
C VAL A 187 -9.58 4.24 5.74
N ALA A 188 -8.44 4.90 5.60
CA ALA A 188 -7.13 4.31 5.86
C ALA A 188 -6.89 4.03 7.34
N PHE A 189 -7.12 5.01 8.22
CA PHE A 189 -6.95 4.87 9.66
C PHE A 189 -7.73 3.66 10.17
N GLU A 190 -9.01 3.56 9.81
CA GLU A 190 -9.87 2.49 10.29
C GLU A 190 -9.53 1.14 9.65
N THR A 191 -9.19 1.10 8.35
CA THR A 191 -8.78 -0.15 7.67
C THR A 191 -7.46 -0.69 8.24
N ILE A 192 -6.47 0.18 8.47
CA ILE A 192 -5.17 -0.19 9.08
C ILE A 192 -5.39 -0.67 10.51
N THR A 193 -6.11 0.09 11.34
CA THR A 193 -6.44 -0.30 12.72
C THR A 193 -7.14 -1.67 12.75
N GLY A 194 -8.09 -1.90 11.83
CA GLY A 194 -8.74 -3.19 11.65
C GLY A 194 -7.75 -4.31 11.32
N ILE A 195 -7.00 -4.20 10.23
CA ILE A 195 -6.06 -5.26 9.78
C ILE A 195 -5.04 -5.59 10.87
N GLN A 196 -4.48 -4.56 11.52
CA GLN A 196 -3.45 -4.71 12.54
C GLN A 196 -3.99 -5.27 13.86
N SER A 197 -5.28 -5.06 14.18
CA SER A 197 -5.92 -5.68 15.35
C SER A 197 -5.91 -7.21 15.32
N SER A 198 -5.88 -7.82 14.13
CA SER A 198 -5.71 -9.28 13.98
C SER A 198 -4.25 -9.73 14.17
N GLY A 199 -3.27 -8.83 14.10
CA GLY A 199 -1.83 -9.12 14.13
C GLY A 199 -1.15 -9.20 12.76
N VAL A 200 -1.82 -8.75 11.68
CA VAL A 200 -1.25 -8.67 10.32
C VAL A 200 -0.71 -7.27 10.09
N GLN A 201 0.49 -7.15 9.51
CA GLN A 201 1.04 -5.85 9.13
C GLN A 201 0.23 -5.26 7.97
N ALA A 202 -0.36 -4.09 8.17
CA ALA A 202 -0.97 -3.34 7.07
C ALA A 202 0.12 -2.61 6.28
N CYS A 203 -0.12 -2.40 4.98
CA CYS A 203 0.83 -1.78 4.07
C CYS A 203 0.15 -0.67 3.27
N ALA A 204 0.36 0.58 3.70
CA ALA A 204 -0.21 1.75 3.01
C ALA A 204 0.47 1.92 1.64
N LYS A 205 -0.31 1.88 0.55
CA LYS A 205 0.20 1.95 -0.83
C LYS A 205 -0.56 2.96 -1.70
N HIS A 206 0.03 3.60 -2.69
CA HIS A 206 1.43 3.57 -3.14
C HIS A 206 1.98 4.97 -2.86
N PHE A 207 3.09 5.05 -2.13
CA PHE A 207 3.63 6.28 -1.58
C PHE A 207 4.71 6.88 -2.51
N ILE A 208 4.46 7.97 -3.23
CA ILE A 208 3.17 8.67 -3.36
C ILE A 208 2.95 9.17 -4.81
N ASN A 209 1.75 9.66 -5.12
CA ASN A 209 1.39 10.29 -6.40
C ASN A 209 1.37 9.38 -7.65
N ASN A 210 1.14 8.07 -7.49
CA ASN A 210 0.84 7.18 -8.62
C ASN A 210 -0.64 7.33 -9.07
N GLU A 211 -0.98 8.47 -9.66
CA GLU A 211 -2.37 8.88 -9.95
C GLU A 211 -2.88 8.52 -11.36
N GLN A 212 -2.13 7.70 -12.12
CA GLN A 212 -2.56 7.17 -13.40
C GLN A 212 -1.75 5.94 -13.81
N GLU A 213 -2.39 4.99 -14.51
CA GLU A 213 -1.70 3.77 -14.95
C GLU A 213 -0.77 4.00 -16.17
N HIS A 214 -1.10 4.99 -17.00
CA HIS A 214 -0.42 5.23 -18.27
C HIS A 214 0.98 5.81 -18.03
N PHE A 215 2.01 5.10 -18.51
CA PHE A 215 3.44 5.40 -18.30
C PHE A 215 3.88 5.44 -16.84
N ARG A 216 3.22 4.76 -15.89
CA ARG A 216 3.58 4.91 -14.47
C ARG A 216 4.93 4.29 -14.06
N ASP A 217 5.56 3.54 -14.96
CA ASP A 217 6.93 2.98 -14.87
C ASP A 217 8.01 3.97 -15.38
N SER A 218 7.60 5.08 -16.01
CA SER A 218 8.43 5.92 -16.87
C SER A 218 8.09 7.41 -16.84
N SER A 219 6.97 7.79 -16.23
CA SER A 219 6.51 9.16 -16.05
C SER A 219 6.88 9.69 -14.66
N SER A 220 6.78 11.01 -14.50
CA SER A 220 7.06 11.68 -13.24
C SER A 220 5.85 12.51 -12.82
N SER A 221 5.31 12.20 -11.64
CA SER A 221 4.40 13.09 -10.94
C SER A 221 5.19 14.27 -10.37
N ASN A 222 5.16 15.38 -11.11
CA ASN A 222 5.78 16.65 -10.73
C ASN A 222 4.78 17.48 -9.93
N VAL A 223 5.03 17.64 -8.63
CA VAL A 223 4.11 18.30 -7.69
C VAL A 223 4.89 19.32 -6.86
N ASP A 224 4.35 20.52 -6.69
CA ASP A 224 5.02 21.61 -5.97
C ASP A 224 4.94 21.43 -4.44
N ASP A 225 5.91 21.94 -3.68
CA ASP A 225 5.96 21.86 -2.21
C ASP A 225 4.68 22.32 -1.51
N SER A 226 3.96 23.30 -2.08
CA SER A 226 2.75 23.84 -1.44
C SER A 226 1.54 22.91 -1.65
N PHE A 227 1.41 22.30 -2.83
CA PHE A 227 0.46 21.22 -3.05
C PHE A 227 0.91 19.96 -2.32
N ILE A 228 2.19 19.57 -2.30
CA ILE A 228 2.67 18.41 -1.52
C ILE A 228 2.35 18.61 -0.04
N CYS A 229 2.74 19.73 0.59
CA CYS A 229 2.37 19.96 1.99
C CYS A 229 0.85 20.20 2.18
N ALA A 230 0.05 20.62 1.20
CA ALA A 230 -1.42 20.73 1.36
C ALA A 230 -2.17 19.38 1.13
N PHE A 231 -1.69 18.57 0.19
CA PHE A 231 -2.21 17.24 -0.17
C PHE A 231 -1.79 16.21 0.87
N LEU A 232 -0.51 16.22 1.25
CA LEU A 232 -0.06 15.55 2.45
C LEU A 232 -0.68 16.16 3.70
N ASN A 233 -0.96 17.48 3.77
CA ASN A 233 -1.71 17.96 4.93
C ASN A 233 -3.09 17.34 5.02
N LEU A 234 -3.89 17.42 3.98
CA LEU A 234 -5.27 16.97 4.09
C LEU A 234 -5.40 15.43 4.12
N THR A 235 -4.46 14.69 3.52
CA THR A 235 -4.47 13.21 3.48
C THR A 235 -3.66 12.58 4.64
N PHE A 236 -2.68 13.30 5.18
CA PHE A 236 -1.70 12.81 6.17
C PHE A 236 -1.36 13.83 7.30
N HIS A 237 -2.09 14.92 7.56
CA HIS A 237 -1.67 15.92 8.59
C HIS A 237 -2.78 16.76 9.27
N ASP A 238 -3.93 17.02 8.65
CA ASP A 238 -5.06 17.79 9.24
C ASP A 238 -6.02 16.88 10.05
N SER A 239 -5.76 15.57 10.01
CA SER A 239 -6.09 14.59 11.05
C SER A 239 -4.83 14.09 11.79
N SER A 240 -3.65 14.66 11.48
CA SER A 240 -2.31 14.16 11.81
C SER A 240 -2.09 12.70 11.40
N SER A 241 -1.52 12.49 10.21
CA SER A 241 -0.81 11.27 9.86
C SER A 241 -1.61 9.95 9.91
N ALA A 242 -2.93 9.99 9.70
CA ALA A 242 -3.90 8.86 9.75
C ALA A 242 -3.34 7.42 9.71
N ALA A 243 -2.61 7.01 8.66
CA ALA A 243 -1.98 5.69 8.59
C ALA A 243 -0.90 5.46 9.68
N PHE A 244 -0.02 6.44 9.89
CA PHE A 244 1.01 6.47 10.92
C PHE A 244 0.42 6.61 12.34
N GLN A 245 -0.67 7.36 12.49
CA GLN A 245 -1.48 7.41 13.72
C GLN A 245 -2.09 6.04 14.07
N ALA A 246 -2.55 5.30 13.07
CA ALA A 246 -2.96 3.90 13.20
C ALA A 246 -1.78 2.93 13.36
N ASN A 247 -0.56 3.43 13.58
CA ASN A 247 0.69 2.70 13.72
C ASN A 247 0.97 1.73 12.56
N VAL A 248 0.72 2.15 11.30
CA VAL A 248 0.94 1.29 10.12
C VAL A 248 2.34 0.67 10.13
N ALA A 249 2.41 -0.64 9.93
CA ALA A 249 3.63 -1.42 10.03
C ALA A 249 4.53 -1.28 8.79
N ALA A 250 3.93 -1.11 7.60
CA ALA A 250 4.64 -0.97 6.34
C ALA A 250 4.08 0.16 5.45
N VAL A 251 4.95 0.73 4.62
CA VAL A 251 4.57 1.63 3.52
C VAL A 251 5.24 1.17 2.24
N MET A 252 4.50 1.28 1.13
CA MET A 252 4.86 0.83 -0.21
C MET A 252 5.20 2.02 -1.11
N CYS A 253 6.23 1.97 -1.97
CA CYS A 253 6.72 3.13 -2.73
C CYS A 253 6.00 3.40 -4.08
N SER A 254 6.37 4.48 -4.80
CA SER A 254 6.06 4.69 -6.24
C SER A 254 7.01 5.71 -6.94
N TYR A 255 6.51 6.79 -7.57
CA TYR A 255 7.26 7.62 -8.56
C TYR A 255 7.02 9.15 -8.43
N ILE A 256 8.07 9.97 -8.19
CA ILE A 256 7.94 11.44 -7.95
C ILE A 256 9.15 12.28 -8.41
N ASN A 257 8.89 13.45 -9.00
CA ASN A 257 9.85 14.55 -9.25
C ASN A 257 11.16 14.14 -9.95
N GLY A 258 11.09 13.30 -10.98
CA GLY A 258 12.23 12.91 -11.83
C GLY A 258 13.18 11.89 -11.18
N SER A 259 12.82 11.36 -10.01
CA SER A 259 13.47 10.22 -9.37
C SER A 259 12.44 9.13 -9.06
N PHE A 260 12.88 7.88 -9.00
CA PHE A 260 12.05 6.79 -8.49
C PHE A 260 11.79 7.07 -7.00
N ALA A 261 10.53 7.09 -6.52
CA ALA A 261 10.26 7.52 -5.14
C ALA A 261 10.85 6.53 -4.11
N CYS A 262 11.02 5.29 -4.55
CA CYS A 262 11.75 4.18 -3.97
C CYS A 262 13.25 4.48 -3.67
N GLU A 263 13.81 5.55 -4.27
CA GLU A 263 15.18 6.04 -4.08
C GLU A 263 15.22 7.55 -3.81
N ASN A 264 14.06 8.17 -3.53
CA ASN A 264 13.95 9.61 -3.35
C ASN A 264 14.13 9.98 -1.88
N GLU A 265 15.34 10.40 -1.52
CA GLU A 265 15.71 10.81 -0.17
C GLU A 265 14.75 11.85 0.44
N GLN A 266 14.21 12.76 -0.38
CA GLN A 266 13.28 13.80 0.08
C GLN A 266 11.97 13.20 0.57
N THR A 267 11.39 12.23 -0.15
CA THR A 267 10.15 11.58 0.27
C THR A 267 10.38 10.53 1.36
N LEU A 268 11.49 9.79 1.31
CA LEU A 268 11.76 8.67 2.22
C LEU A 268 12.36 9.12 3.55
N SER A 269 13.51 9.79 3.51
CA SER A 269 14.24 10.21 4.71
C SER A 269 13.78 11.58 5.20
N GLY A 270 13.46 12.50 4.29
CA GLY A 270 12.93 13.83 4.61
C GLY A 270 11.51 13.77 5.18
N LEU A 271 10.53 13.48 4.34
CA LEU A 271 9.11 13.48 4.73
C LEU A 271 8.77 12.28 5.63
N LEU A 272 8.89 11.05 5.12
CA LEU A 272 8.34 9.86 5.79
C LEU A 272 9.04 9.52 7.12
N LYS A 273 10.37 9.36 7.12
CA LYS A 273 11.12 9.01 8.35
C LYS A 273 11.45 10.22 9.22
N GLY A 274 11.63 11.40 8.61
CA GLY A 274 11.96 12.65 9.30
C GLY A 274 10.73 13.38 9.86
N GLU A 275 9.90 13.95 8.99
CA GLU A 275 8.77 14.81 9.36
C GLU A 275 7.60 14.04 9.99
N TYR A 276 7.20 12.90 9.41
CA TYR A 276 6.14 12.03 9.96
C TYR A 276 6.62 11.08 11.06
N GLY A 277 7.94 10.95 11.26
CA GLY A 277 8.50 10.08 12.28
C GLY A 277 8.16 8.60 12.11
N PHE A 278 7.98 8.11 10.87
CA PHE A 278 7.58 6.72 10.61
C PHE A 278 8.53 5.70 11.25
N GLN A 279 7.96 4.76 12.01
CA GLN A 279 8.68 3.73 12.77
C GLN A 279 8.73 2.36 12.07
N GLY A 280 7.84 2.11 11.11
CA GLY A 280 7.78 0.84 10.39
C GLY A 280 8.87 0.66 9.34
N SER A 281 8.78 -0.47 8.61
CA SER A 281 9.65 -0.78 7.48
C SER A 281 9.09 -0.24 6.18
N TYR A 282 9.95 0.41 5.39
CA TYR A 282 9.63 0.84 4.05
C TYR A 282 9.91 -0.25 3.03
N CYS A 283 8.90 -0.69 2.28
CA CYS A 283 9.02 -1.76 1.30
C CYS A 283 8.88 -1.23 -0.13
N CYS A 284 9.85 -1.54 -0.98
CA CYS A 284 9.77 -1.31 -2.42
C CYS A 284 9.25 -2.53 -3.14
N MET A 285 8.30 -2.28 -4.04
CA MET A 285 7.82 -3.19 -5.06
C MET A 285 7.45 -2.26 -6.30
N GLU A 286 7.49 -2.69 -7.58
CA GLU A 286 6.93 -2.12 -8.86
C GLU A 286 6.47 -3.29 -9.77
N THR A 287 5.20 -3.50 -10.13
CA THR A 287 4.90 -4.63 -11.03
C THR A 287 5.42 -4.36 -12.44
N THR A 288 5.96 -5.42 -13.04
CA THR A 288 6.16 -5.66 -14.48
C THR A 288 6.61 -4.51 -15.39
N LYS A 289 7.88 -4.61 -15.79
CA LYS A 289 8.39 -4.12 -17.09
C LYS A 289 8.21 -5.13 -18.24
N SER A 290 7.28 -6.09 -18.11
CA SER A 290 6.91 -7.08 -19.12
C SER A 290 5.47 -6.88 -19.62
N TRP A 291 5.30 -6.95 -20.94
CA TRP A 291 4.17 -6.46 -21.75
C TRP A 291 2.94 -7.41 -21.73
N PRO A 292 1.67 -6.96 -21.91
CA PRO A 292 1.18 -5.64 -22.35
C PRO A 292 0.51 -4.78 -21.27
N THR A 293 0.43 -5.25 -20.03
CA THR A 293 -0.33 -4.59 -18.95
C THR A 293 0.59 -4.37 -17.75
N GLY A 294 1.20 -3.19 -17.65
CA GLY A 294 1.90 -2.82 -16.42
C GLY A 294 0.90 -2.79 -15.26
N LEU A 295 1.06 -3.67 -14.25
CA LEU A 295 0.62 -3.51 -12.84
C LEU A 295 1.51 -2.46 -12.14
N SER A 296 1.25 -2.03 -10.90
CA SER A 296 2.32 -1.42 -10.08
C SER A 296 2.39 -2.01 -8.68
N ASP A 297 3.60 -1.97 -8.13
CA ASP A 297 4.18 -2.80 -7.07
C ASP A 297 4.45 -4.30 -7.40
N TRP A 298 5.70 -4.80 -7.18
CA TRP A 298 6.48 -6.02 -7.58
C TRP A 298 7.88 -5.94 -8.30
N TRP A 299 8.86 -5.07 -7.91
CA TRP A 299 10.26 -4.87 -8.44
C TRP A 299 11.02 -3.56 -8.07
N ALA A 300 10.41 -2.38 -7.82
CA ALA A 300 10.84 -0.93 -7.93
C ALA A 300 12.20 -0.43 -7.41
N THR A 301 13.09 -1.32 -7.04
CA THR A 301 14.47 -0.99 -6.73
C THR A 301 15.19 -0.86 -8.08
N HIS A 302 15.83 0.27 -8.35
CA HIS A 302 16.60 0.50 -9.59
C HIS A 302 18.11 0.59 -9.30
N SER A 303 18.50 0.62 -8.03
CA SER A 303 19.87 0.61 -7.54
C SER A 303 20.00 -0.06 -6.17
N GLY A 304 21.22 -0.48 -5.81
CA GLY A 304 21.51 -1.05 -4.48
C GLY A 304 21.77 0.04 -3.43
N ALA A 305 23.01 0.55 -3.39
CA ALA A 305 23.43 1.51 -2.37
C ALA A 305 22.64 2.85 -2.38
N PRO A 306 22.32 3.49 -3.52
CA PRO A 306 21.53 4.73 -3.52
C PRO A 306 20.13 4.54 -2.93
N ALA A 307 19.39 3.50 -3.33
CA ALA A 307 18.07 3.18 -2.76
C ALA A 307 18.12 2.97 -1.25
N VAL A 308 19.07 2.16 -0.77
CA VAL A 308 19.23 1.88 0.67
C VAL A 308 19.61 3.14 1.44
N ASN A 309 20.56 3.94 0.94
CA ASN A 309 20.96 5.19 1.58
C ASN A 309 19.85 6.26 1.56
N ALA A 310 19.01 6.30 0.52
CA ALA A 310 17.85 7.19 0.44
C ALA A 310 16.76 6.86 1.48
N GLY A 311 16.67 5.60 1.91
CA GLY A 311 15.81 5.18 3.02
C GLY A 311 15.09 3.85 2.86
N LEU A 312 15.33 3.09 1.79
CA LEU A 312 14.67 1.80 1.55
C LEU A 312 15.04 0.72 2.59
N ASP A 313 14.05 0.00 3.12
CA ASP A 313 14.25 -1.11 4.08
C ASP A 313 14.01 -2.52 3.49
N MET A 314 13.22 -2.68 2.42
CA MET A 314 12.96 -4.01 1.84
C MET A 314 12.75 -3.96 0.32
N THR A 315 13.40 -4.85 -0.44
CA THR A 315 13.17 -5.02 -1.88
C THR A 315 12.33 -6.27 -2.17
N MET A 316 11.29 -6.12 -3.00
CA MET A 316 10.37 -7.19 -3.40
C MET A 316 10.07 -7.14 -4.91
N PRO A 317 9.96 -8.29 -5.60
CA PRO A 317 10.14 -9.65 -5.08
C PRO A 317 11.60 -10.04 -4.80
N GLY A 318 12.57 -9.22 -5.20
CA GLY A 318 13.97 -9.32 -4.80
C GLY A 318 14.96 -9.62 -5.92
N ASP A 319 14.51 -10.17 -7.05
CA ASP A 319 15.26 -10.09 -8.32
C ASP A 319 15.19 -8.66 -8.93
N GLU A 320 16.04 -8.34 -9.92
CA GLU A 320 16.03 -7.02 -10.59
C GLU A 320 14.94 -6.93 -11.68
N SER A 321 14.53 -8.06 -12.23
CA SER A 321 13.37 -8.24 -13.10
C SER A 321 12.99 -9.71 -13.14
N GLU A 322 11.82 -10.04 -13.72
CA GLU A 322 11.27 -11.40 -13.74
C GLU A 322 12.27 -12.48 -14.17
N ASN A 323 12.67 -13.33 -13.22
CA ASN A 323 13.64 -14.41 -13.41
C ASN A 323 15.03 -13.94 -13.90
N SER A 324 15.44 -12.71 -13.59
CA SER A 324 16.79 -12.20 -13.96
C SER A 324 17.92 -12.98 -13.30
N GLY A 325 17.66 -13.58 -12.12
CA GLY A 325 18.67 -14.23 -11.29
C GLY A 325 19.68 -13.27 -10.63
N THR A 326 19.50 -11.97 -10.85
CA THR A 326 20.30 -10.86 -10.28
C THR A 326 19.47 -10.14 -9.21
N THR A 327 20.12 -9.43 -8.29
CA THR A 327 19.44 -8.68 -7.21
C THR A 327 20.24 -7.43 -6.84
N TYR A 328 19.56 -6.31 -6.60
CA TYR A 328 20.18 -5.12 -6.02
C TYR A 328 20.56 -5.32 -4.54
N PHE A 329 19.89 -6.25 -3.84
CA PHE A 329 20.14 -6.55 -2.42
C PHE A 329 20.94 -7.85 -2.26
N GLY A 330 20.59 -8.72 -1.30
CA GLY A 330 21.29 -9.98 -1.03
C GLY A 330 22.81 -9.81 -0.93
N GLN A 331 23.56 -10.66 -1.62
CA GLN A 331 25.03 -10.58 -1.60
C GLN A 331 25.58 -9.27 -2.16
N ASN A 332 24.89 -8.59 -3.09
CA ASN A 332 25.33 -7.31 -3.62
C ASN A 332 25.25 -6.21 -2.55
N LEU A 333 24.18 -6.16 -1.74
CA LEU A 333 24.10 -5.24 -0.61
C LEU A 333 25.14 -5.56 0.48
N VAL A 334 25.40 -6.84 0.77
CA VAL A 334 26.51 -7.23 1.66
C VAL A 334 27.86 -6.72 1.15
N ASN A 335 28.10 -6.77 -0.17
CA ASN A 335 29.34 -6.30 -0.77
C ASN A 335 29.52 -4.77 -0.67
N VAL A 336 28.48 -3.97 -0.93
CA VAL A 336 28.55 -2.49 -0.80
C VAL A 336 28.57 -2.00 0.66
N VAL A 337 28.13 -2.84 1.60
CA VAL A 337 28.33 -2.58 3.04
C VAL A 337 29.79 -2.82 3.43
N ASN A 338 30.39 -3.91 2.93
CA ASN A 338 31.80 -4.23 3.14
C ASN A 338 32.76 -3.24 2.44
N SER A 339 32.34 -2.58 1.35
CA SER A 339 33.10 -1.49 0.71
C SER A 339 32.95 -0.14 1.43
N GLY A 340 31.98 0.00 2.34
CA GLY A 340 31.67 1.23 3.07
C GLY A 340 30.78 2.22 2.32
N GLU A 341 30.23 1.85 1.16
CA GLU A 341 29.29 2.67 0.38
C GLU A 341 27.89 2.74 1.03
N VAL A 342 27.52 1.69 1.77
CA VAL A 342 26.39 1.69 2.72
C VAL A 342 26.91 1.47 4.13
N SER A 343 26.54 2.32 5.08
CA SER A 343 26.99 2.16 6.46
C SER A 343 26.36 0.95 7.15
N GLN A 344 27.10 0.25 8.02
CA GLN A 344 26.54 -0.83 8.83
C GLN A 344 25.36 -0.35 9.72
N ALA A 345 25.40 0.90 10.19
CA ALA A 345 24.30 1.52 10.93
C ALA A 345 23.02 1.65 10.09
N ARG A 346 23.13 1.90 8.78
CA ARG A 346 21.97 1.94 7.88
C ARG A 346 21.32 0.55 7.75
N ILE A 347 22.12 -0.51 7.63
CA ILE A 347 21.62 -1.90 7.61
C ILE A 347 21.01 -2.30 8.95
N GLN A 348 21.55 -1.81 10.07
CA GLN A 348 20.97 -2.02 11.39
C GLN A 348 19.59 -1.34 11.53
N ASP A 349 19.41 -0.09 11.04
CA ASP A 349 18.08 0.55 11.02
C ASP A 349 17.09 -0.23 10.15
N LEU A 350 17.51 -0.67 8.97
CA LEU A 350 16.73 -1.52 8.06
C LEU A 350 16.21 -2.78 8.77
N ALA A 351 17.13 -3.57 9.36
CA ALA A 351 16.77 -4.78 10.08
C ALA A 351 15.95 -4.50 11.34
N THR A 352 16.21 -3.38 12.03
CA THR A 352 15.41 -2.94 13.19
C THR A 352 13.97 -2.70 12.79
N ARG A 353 13.72 -1.98 11.69
CA ARG A 353 12.36 -1.62 11.25
C ARG A 353 11.54 -2.84 10.85
N VAL A 354 12.12 -3.75 10.07
CA VAL A 354 11.46 -5.00 9.65
C VAL A 354 11.09 -5.86 10.86
N LEU A 355 12.01 -6.01 11.83
CA LEU A 355 11.74 -6.77 13.04
C LEU A 355 10.81 -6.05 14.02
N ALA A 356 10.87 -4.71 14.11
CA ALA A 356 9.98 -3.93 14.95
C ALA A 356 8.52 -4.07 14.47
N ALA A 357 8.27 -3.99 13.17
CA ALA A 357 6.95 -4.25 12.59
C ALA A 357 6.43 -5.68 12.89
N TRP A 358 7.31 -6.69 12.82
CA TRP A 358 7.00 -8.08 13.18
C TRP A 358 6.67 -8.24 14.69
N TYR A 359 7.46 -7.61 15.57
CA TYR A 359 7.27 -7.64 17.01
C TYR A 359 6.07 -6.83 17.52
N LEU A 360 5.76 -5.69 16.88
CA LEU A 360 4.66 -4.80 17.22
C LEU A 360 3.31 -5.54 17.21
N LEU A 361 3.12 -6.40 16.20
CA LEU A 361 1.87 -7.12 15.96
C LEU A 361 1.88 -8.56 16.50
N GLY A 362 2.84 -8.89 17.36
CA GLY A 362 2.93 -10.18 18.05
C GLY A 362 3.19 -11.37 17.12
N GLN A 363 3.79 -11.15 15.96
CA GLN A 363 4.09 -12.21 14.99
C GLN A 363 5.22 -13.14 15.46
N ASP A 364 5.87 -12.81 16.58
CA ASP A 364 6.81 -13.65 17.32
C ASP A 364 6.14 -14.75 18.17
N GLN A 365 4.80 -14.75 18.29
CA GLN A 365 4.05 -15.59 19.22
C GLN A 365 3.00 -16.45 18.50
N ASN A 366 3.34 -17.72 18.23
CA ASN A 366 2.45 -18.74 17.66
C ASN A 366 1.76 -18.30 16.35
N TYR A 367 2.45 -17.56 15.48
CA TYR A 367 1.90 -17.10 14.22
C TYR A 367 1.61 -18.28 13.27
N PRO A 368 0.47 -18.32 12.57
CA PRO A 368 0.15 -19.42 11.66
C PRO A 368 1.17 -19.53 10.52
N ALA A 369 1.51 -20.76 10.13
CA ALA A 369 2.30 -21.01 8.93
C ALA A 369 1.47 -20.76 7.65
N VAL A 370 2.14 -20.36 6.58
CA VAL A 370 1.52 -20.19 5.25
C VAL A 370 0.92 -21.52 4.79
N ASN A 371 -0.36 -21.49 4.37
CA ASN A 371 -1.14 -22.71 4.10
C ASN A 371 -1.84 -22.70 2.72
N PHE A 372 -1.33 -21.91 1.79
CA PHE A 372 -1.73 -21.85 0.38
C PHE A 372 -0.48 -21.59 -0.50
N ASN A 373 -0.61 -21.70 -1.82
CA ASN A 373 0.41 -21.26 -2.77
C ASN A 373 -0.25 -20.43 -3.89
N SER A 374 0.28 -19.24 -4.14
CA SER A 374 -0.24 -18.27 -5.13
C SER A 374 -0.12 -18.76 -6.58
N TRP A 375 0.80 -19.68 -6.86
CA TRP A 375 1.21 -20.11 -8.20
C TRP A 375 0.73 -21.52 -8.53
N ASN A 376 0.53 -22.35 -7.51
CA ASN A 376 0.02 -23.71 -7.64
C ASN A 376 -1.17 -23.92 -6.69
N SER A 377 -2.39 -23.83 -7.22
CA SER A 377 -3.62 -24.07 -6.45
C SER A 377 -3.83 -25.52 -6.01
N GLY A 378 -2.94 -26.45 -6.39
CA GLY A 378 -2.90 -27.81 -5.83
C GLY A 378 -2.01 -27.94 -4.59
N GLU A 379 -1.35 -26.87 -4.15
CA GLU A 379 -0.49 -26.83 -2.97
C GLU A 379 -1.08 -26.01 -1.82
N GLY A 380 -0.77 -26.43 -0.59
CA GLY A 380 -1.29 -25.85 0.64
C GLY A 380 -2.18 -26.81 1.42
N GLN A 381 -3.00 -26.26 2.31
CA GLN A 381 -3.92 -27.01 3.18
C GLN A 381 -5.38 -26.61 2.96
N HIS A 382 -5.67 -25.70 2.02
CA HIS A 382 -7.02 -25.27 1.66
C HIS A 382 -7.86 -24.77 2.85
N VAL A 383 -7.21 -24.11 3.82
CA VAL A 383 -7.86 -23.66 5.06
C VAL A 383 -8.95 -22.65 4.74
N ASN A 384 -10.18 -22.94 5.15
CA ASN A 384 -11.27 -21.97 5.06
C ASN A 384 -11.16 -20.95 6.21
N VAL A 385 -11.02 -19.68 5.85
CA VAL A 385 -10.88 -18.53 6.76
C VAL A 385 -12.05 -17.56 6.66
N SER A 386 -13.02 -17.77 5.76
CA SER A 386 -14.07 -16.81 5.43
C SER A 386 -15.08 -16.53 6.55
N GLY A 387 -15.11 -17.38 7.59
CA GLY A 387 -15.94 -17.19 8.79
C GLY A 387 -17.41 -16.87 8.49
N ASP A 388 -17.93 -15.83 9.13
CA ASP A 388 -19.24 -15.23 8.89
C ASP A 388 -19.17 -13.89 8.12
N HIS A 389 -18.01 -13.56 7.54
CA HIS A 389 -17.70 -12.27 6.91
C HIS A 389 -18.65 -11.92 5.75
N ALA A 390 -19.28 -12.91 5.12
CA ALA A 390 -20.33 -12.71 4.12
C ALA A 390 -21.48 -11.79 4.60
N SER A 391 -21.81 -11.81 5.89
CA SER A 391 -22.83 -10.94 6.48
C SER A 391 -22.40 -9.47 6.51
N LEU A 392 -21.15 -9.20 6.90
CA LEU A 392 -20.52 -7.89 6.88
C LEU A 392 -20.37 -7.37 5.44
N ILE A 393 -19.89 -8.21 4.52
CA ILE A 393 -19.73 -7.90 3.09
C ILE A 393 -21.06 -7.45 2.49
N ARG A 394 -22.15 -8.18 2.76
CA ARG A 394 -23.51 -7.80 2.35
C ARG A 394 -23.98 -6.49 2.99
N THR A 395 -23.63 -6.25 4.25
CA THR A 395 -24.00 -5.03 4.98
C THR A 395 -23.32 -3.80 4.39
N ILE A 396 -22.01 -3.87 4.12
CA ILE A 396 -21.24 -2.82 3.43
C ILE A 396 -21.75 -2.64 1.99
N GLY A 397 -22.00 -3.74 1.28
CA GLY A 397 -22.55 -3.72 -0.08
C GLY A 397 -23.91 -3.00 -0.18
N ALA A 398 -24.76 -3.11 0.84
CA ALA A 398 -26.02 -2.38 0.93
C ALA A 398 -25.83 -0.91 1.39
N ALA A 399 -24.98 -0.66 2.39
CA ALA A 399 -24.73 0.67 2.94
C ALA A 399 -23.95 1.59 1.98
N SER A 400 -23.25 1.04 0.99
CA SER A 400 -22.49 1.77 -0.04
C SER A 400 -23.33 2.19 -1.26
N GLN A 401 -24.63 1.86 -1.31
CA GLN A 401 -25.51 2.21 -2.42
C GLN A 401 -25.99 3.66 -2.32
N ILE A 402 -25.55 4.52 -3.24
CA ILE A 402 -25.92 5.93 -3.27
C ILE A 402 -27.20 6.15 -4.09
N LEU A 403 -28.30 6.52 -3.44
CA LEU A 403 -29.58 6.82 -4.10
C LEU A 403 -29.55 8.22 -4.75
N LEU A 404 -28.97 8.32 -5.95
CA LEU A 404 -28.80 9.58 -6.68
C LEU A 404 -30.13 10.22 -7.14
N LYS A 405 -31.17 9.42 -7.40
CA LYS A 405 -32.47 9.90 -7.89
C LYS A 405 -33.60 8.97 -7.47
N ASN A 406 -34.64 9.52 -6.85
CA ASN A 406 -35.91 8.84 -6.58
C ASN A 406 -37.08 9.78 -6.89
N THR A 407 -37.75 9.57 -8.02
CA THR A 407 -38.89 10.39 -8.45
C THR A 407 -40.21 9.66 -8.19
N ASN A 408 -41.20 10.38 -7.67
CA ASN A 408 -42.57 9.87 -7.43
C ASN A 408 -42.64 8.62 -6.54
N GLY A 409 -41.65 8.40 -5.67
CA GLY A 409 -41.60 7.22 -4.79
C GLY A 409 -41.36 5.89 -5.52
N ALA A 410 -40.61 5.91 -6.63
CA ALA A 410 -40.27 4.71 -7.39
C ALA A 410 -39.49 3.66 -6.56
N LEU A 411 -38.71 4.11 -5.57
CA LEU A 411 -38.11 3.26 -4.55
C LEU A 411 -38.59 3.67 -3.14
N ALA A 412 -38.70 2.75 -2.18
CA ALA A 412 -38.45 1.31 -2.28
C ALA A 412 -39.57 0.54 -3.02
N LEU A 413 -39.22 -0.58 -3.68
CA LEU A 413 -40.19 -1.43 -4.34
C LEU A 413 -41.15 -2.07 -3.33
N ASN A 414 -42.45 -2.05 -3.63
CA ASN A 414 -43.49 -2.66 -2.80
C ASN A 414 -44.34 -3.61 -3.63
N LYS A 415 -43.98 -4.90 -3.63
CA LYS A 415 -44.69 -6.03 -4.28
C LYS A 415 -45.30 -5.67 -5.66
N PRO A 416 -44.49 -5.20 -6.64
CA PRO A 416 -45.00 -4.89 -7.97
C PRO A 416 -45.57 -6.16 -8.63
N LYS A 417 -46.52 -6.01 -9.56
CA LYS A 417 -47.09 -7.16 -10.28
C LYS A 417 -46.06 -7.87 -11.15
N SER A 418 -45.13 -7.12 -11.74
CA SER A 418 -44.04 -7.64 -12.57
C SER A 418 -42.79 -6.78 -12.46
N ILE A 419 -41.62 -7.38 -12.68
CA ILE A 419 -40.30 -6.73 -12.78
C ILE A 419 -39.61 -7.21 -14.06
N GLY A 420 -39.14 -6.24 -14.86
CA GLY A 420 -38.16 -6.49 -15.93
C GLY A 420 -36.75 -6.22 -15.43
N ILE A 421 -35.84 -7.17 -15.59
CA ILE A 421 -34.43 -7.07 -15.21
C ILE A 421 -33.63 -7.01 -16.51
N ILE A 422 -32.96 -5.90 -16.80
CA ILE A 422 -32.38 -5.65 -18.14
C ILE A 422 -30.90 -5.30 -18.02
N GLY A 423 -30.06 -5.99 -18.79
CA GLY A 423 -28.64 -5.68 -18.95
C GLY A 423 -27.71 -6.83 -18.56
N LYS A 424 -26.53 -6.88 -19.19
CA LYS A 424 -25.50 -7.90 -18.96
C LYS A 424 -25.04 -7.94 -17.50
N ASP A 425 -24.90 -6.76 -16.89
CA ASP A 425 -24.50 -6.57 -15.49
C ASP A 425 -25.48 -7.16 -14.48
N ALA A 426 -26.74 -7.42 -14.86
CA ALA A 426 -27.69 -8.08 -13.97
C ALA A 426 -27.43 -9.59 -13.82
N GLY A 427 -26.65 -10.21 -14.71
CA GLY A 427 -26.42 -11.67 -14.78
C GLY A 427 -25.02 -12.10 -14.38
N SER A 428 -24.84 -13.40 -14.11
CA SER A 428 -23.53 -13.98 -13.81
C SER A 428 -22.62 -14.09 -15.05
N ASN A 429 -21.30 -14.12 -14.85
CA ASN A 429 -20.36 -14.52 -15.90
C ASN A 429 -20.63 -16.00 -16.27
N PRO A 430 -20.97 -16.35 -17.53
CA PRO A 430 -21.30 -17.72 -17.91
C PRO A 430 -20.16 -18.72 -17.73
N SER A 431 -18.91 -18.26 -17.72
CA SER A 431 -17.73 -19.09 -17.48
C SER A 431 -17.37 -19.23 -15.99
N GLY A 432 -18.12 -18.57 -15.09
CA GLY A 432 -17.86 -18.50 -13.65
C GLY A 432 -17.16 -17.20 -13.20
N PRO A 433 -17.29 -16.80 -11.92
CA PRO A 433 -16.88 -15.49 -11.43
C PRO A 433 -15.36 -15.26 -11.43
N ASN A 434 -14.56 -16.33 -11.44
CA ASN A 434 -13.10 -16.28 -11.46
C ASN A 434 -12.48 -16.59 -12.84
N ALA A 435 -13.30 -16.77 -13.89
CA ALA A 435 -12.87 -17.27 -15.20
C ALA A 435 -11.83 -16.38 -15.91
N CYS A 436 -11.82 -15.09 -15.60
CA CYS A 436 -10.85 -14.14 -16.13
C CYS A 436 -9.72 -13.96 -15.10
N THR A 437 -8.47 -14.19 -15.53
CA THR A 437 -7.25 -13.95 -14.76
C THR A 437 -7.25 -12.53 -14.22
N ASP A 438 -6.99 -12.36 -12.92
CA ASP A 438 -6.99 -11.05 -12.24
C ASP A 438 -8.25 -10.21 -12.50
N ARG A 439 -9.40 -10.86 -12.76
CA ARG A 439 -10.70 -10.25 -13.09
C ARG A 439 -10.68 -9.35 -14.35
N SER A 440 -9.76 -9.60 -15.28
CA SER A 440 -9.51 -8.80 -16.51
C SER A 440 -10.60 -8.88 -17.60
N CYS A 441 -11.88 -8.92 -17.23
CA CYS A 441 -12.99 -8.88 -18.18
C CYS A 441 -14.26 -8.24 -17.59
N ASP A 442 -14.98 -7.50 -18.43
CA ASP A 442 -16.31 -6.97 -18.13
C ASP A 442 -17.38 -7.94 -18.68
N ILE A 443 -17.65 -9.04 -17.96
CA ILE A 443 -18.60 -10.09 -18.36
C ILE A 443 -19.49 -10.52 -17.21
N GLY A 444 -20.77 -10.17 -17.27
CA GLY A 444 -21.74 -10.36 -16.19
C GLY A 444 -21.72 -9.15 -15.25
N ILE A 445 -22.13 -9.36 -14.00
CA ILE A 445 -22.08 -8.38 -12.90
C ILE A 445 -20.64 -7.92 -12.60
N LEU A 446 -20.41 -6.61 -12.67
CA LEU A 446 -19.14 -5.99 -12.29
C LEU A 446 -19.08 -5.75 -10.77
N ALA A 447 -18.65 -6.78 -10.03
CA ALA A 447 -18.48 -6.70 -8.57
C ALA A 447 -17.11 -6.16 -8.11
N LEU A 448 -16.13 -6.09 -9.01
CA LEU A 448 -14.75 -5.69 -8.71
C LEU A 448 -14.03 -5.22 -9.98
N GLY A 449 -13.03 -4.35 -9.85
CA GLY A 449 -12.09 -4.06 -10.95
C GLY A 449 -11.08 -5.19 -11.17
N TRP A 450 -10.08 -4.95 -12.03
CA TRP A 450 -9.06 -5.94 -12.40
C TRP A 450 -7.65 -5.61 -11.85
N GLY A 451 -6.75 -6.59 -11.85
CA GLY A 451 -5.33 -6.42 -11.52
C GLY A 451 -4.94 -6.99 -10.15
N SER A 452 -3.92 -6.40 -9.53
CA SER A 452 -3.40 -6.84 -8.22
C SER A 452 -4.34 -6.55 -7.05
N GLY A 453 -5.23 -5.58 -7.19
CA GLY A 453 -6.28 -5.26 -6.21
C GLY A 453 -7.40 -6.32 -6.08
N THR A 454 -7.17 -7.58 -6.46
CA THR A 454 -8.23 -8.59 -6.60
C THR A 454 -8.04 -9.85 -5.75
N ALA A 455 -9.14 -10.53 -5.46
CA ALA A 455 -9.19 -11.85 -4.82
C ALA A 455 -10.14 -12.79 -5.58
N ASN A 456 -10.12 -14.09 -5.24
CA ASN A 456 -10.97 -15.10 -5.87
C ASN A 456 -12.31 -15.21 -5.14
N PHE A 457 -13.42 -15.07 -5.87
CA PHE A 457 -14.76 -15.21 -5.32
C PHE A 457 -15.02 -16.66 -4.88
N PRO A 458 -15.44 -16.91 -3.62
CA PRO A 458 -15.96 -18.23 -3.23
C PRO A 458 -17.32 -18.50 -3.89
N TYR A 459 -18.08 -17.44 -4.15
CA TYR A 459 -19.27 -17.35 -4.98
C TYR A 459 -19.53 -15.88 -5.31
N LEU A 460 -20.38 -15.60 -6.30
CA LEU A 460 -20.85 -14.25 -6.62
C LEU A 460 -22.35 -14.33 -6.93
N VAL A 461 -23.16 -13.53 -6.22
CA VAL A 461 -24.62 -13.52 -6.39
C VAL A 461 -24.99 -12.39 -7.34
N ALA A 462 -25.51 -12.71 -8.53
CA ALA A 462 -25.90 -11.70 -9.49
C ALA A 462 -27.23 -11.01 -9.10
N PRO A 463 -27.47 -9.75 -9.52
CA PRO A 463 -28.72 -9.05 -9.26
C PRO A 463 -29.97 -9.82 -9.69
N VAL A 464 -29.93 -10.50 -10.84
CA VAL A 464 -31.05 -11.32 -11.35
C VAL A 464 -31.43 -12.43 -10.38
N ASP A 465 -30.45 -13.12 -9.78
CA ASP A 465 -30.67 -14.23 -8.86
C ASP A 465 -31.33 -13.73 -7.57
N ALA A 466 -30.78 -12.66 -6.98
CA ALA A 466 -31.26 -12.08 -5.73
C ALA A 466 -32.66 -11.44 -5.88
N ILE A 467 -32.89 -10.71 -6.97
CA ILE A 467 -34.19 -10.07 -7.23
C ILE A 467 -35.24 -11.13 -7.55
N THR A 468 -34.93 -12.16 -8.34
CA THR A 468 -35.87 -13.26 -8.66
C THR A 468 -36.25 -14.04 -7.41
N ALA A 469 -35.28 -14.40 -6.56
CA ALA A 469 -35.53 -15.09 -5.30
C ALA A 469 -36.45 -14.28 -4.35
N ARG A 470 -36.34 -12.94 -4.36
CA ARG A 470 -37.24 -12.07 -3.58
C ARG A 470 -38.61 -11.91 -4.24
N ALA A 471 -38.66 -11.68 -5.56
CA ALA A 471 -39.89 -11.51 -6.32
C ALA A 471 -40.84 -12.72 -6.19
N ALA A 472 -40.28 -13.93 -6.16
CA ALA A 472 -41.04 -15.16 -5.91
C ALA A 472 -41.79 -15.15 -4.56
N GLN A 473 -41.22 -14.57 -3.51
CA GLN A 473 -41.85 -14.45 -2.18
C GLN A 473 -42.99 -13.42 -2.17
N ASP A 474 -42.90 -12.41 -3.04
CA ASP A 474 -43.89 -11.33 -3.16
C ASP A 474 -44.97 -11.62 -4.22
N GLY A 475 -44.91 -12.76 -4.92
CA GLY A 475 -45.85 -13.13 -5.99
C GLY A 475 -45.65 -12.32 -7.28
N THR A 476 -44.48 -11.68 -7.43
CA THR A 476 -44.12 -10.81 -8.53
C THR A 476 -43.60 -11.62 -9.71
N ALA A 477 -44.16 -11.41 -10.92
CA ALA A 477 -43.64 -12.03 -12.14
C ALA A 477 -42.30 -11.39 -12.55
N VAL A 478 -41.32 -12.19 -12.97
CA VAL A 478 -40.00 -11.69 -13.41
C VAL A 478 -39.76 -12.06 -14.87
N SER A 479 -39.17 -11.13 -15.62
CA SER A 479 -38.59 -11.35 -16.95
C SER A 479 -37.19 -10.74 -17.00
N SER A 480 -36.22 -11.47 -17.54
CA SER A 480 -34.81 -11.08 -17.66
C SER A 480 -34.26 -11.35 -19.05
#